data_AF-A0A7C5F5H4-F1
#
_entry.id   AF-A0A7C5F5H4-F1
#
_cell.length_a   1.000
_cell.length_b   1.000
_cell.length_c   1.000
_cell.angle_alpha   90.00
_cell.angle_beta   90.00
_cell.angle_gamma   90.00
#
_symmetry.space_group_name_H-M   'P 1'
#
loop_
_entity.id
_entity.type
_entity.pdbx_description
1 polymer ?
#
loop_
_entity_poly.entity_id
_entity_poly.type
_entity_poly.pdbx_seq_one_letter_code
_entity_poly.pdbx_strand_id
1 'polypeptide(L)' 'MKAADATAEVFLTAFEALPRSQREAVLQHLFANPALKDDLIDVARWYERRAERPVPYEKVRQNLKKAGRL' A
#
# COMPACT_ATOMS: atom_id res chain seq x y z
N MET A 1 -17.11 5.10 -15.11
CA MET A 1 -16.04 4.21 -14.64
C MET A 1 -15.08 3.94 -15.78
N LYS A 2 -13.77 4.01 -15.56
CA LYS A 2 -12.81 3.48 -16.53
C LYS A 2 -12.84 1.95 -16.44
N ALA A 3 -12.55 1.24 -17.53
CA ALA A 3 -12.59 -0.23 -17.55
C ALA A 3 -11.74 -0.87 -16.44
N ALA A 4 -10.60 -0.26 -16.11
CA ALA A 4 -9.73 -0.70 -15.01
C ALA A 4 -10.42 -0.67 -13.64
N ASP A 5 -11.26 0.35 -13.38
CA ASP A 5 -12.00 0.48 -12.13
C ASP A 5 -13.06 -0.63 -12.01
N ALA A 6 -13.71 -0.97 -13.13
CA ALA A 6 -14.69 -2.05 -13.19
C ALA A 6 -14.06 -3.43 -12.94
N THR A 7 -12.89 -3.69 -13.51
CA THR A 7 -12.16 -4.93 -13.28
C THR A 7 -11.71 -5.06 -11.82
N ALA A 8 -11.22 -3.98 -11.21
CA ALA A 8 -10.82 -3.98 -9.80
C ALA A 8 -12.01 -4.29 -8.87
N GLU A 9 -13.17 -3.72 -9.15
CA GLU A 9 -14.40 -3.95 -8.37
C GLU A 9 -14.86 -5.42 -8.43
N VAL A 10 -14.76 -6.07 -9.60
CA VAL A 10 -15.04 -7.50 -9.74
C VAL A 10 -14.11 -8.34 -8.86
N PHE A 11 -12.80 -8.08 -8.89
CA PHE A 11 -11.84 -8.82 -8.06
C PHE A 11 -12.08 -8.62 -6.56
N LEU A 12 -12.39 -7.38 -6.16
CA LEU A 12 -12.71 -7.08 -4.76
C LEU A 12 -13.97 -7.81 -4.30
N THR A 13 -15.03 -7.74 -5.11
CA THR A 13 -16.30 -8.43 -4.82
C THR A 13 -16.10 -9.93 -4.70
N ALA A 14 -15.33 -10.53 -5.62
CA ALA A 14 -15.01 -11.95 -5.58
C ALA A 14 -14.21 -12.32 -4.32
N PHE A 15 -13.22 -11.52 -3.94
CA PHE A 15 -12.43 -11.74 -2.73
C PHE A 15 -13.26 -11.62 -1.45
N GLU A 16 -14.14 -10.62 -1.36
CA GLU A 16 -15.00 -10.40 -0.19
C GLU A 16 -16.04 -11.50 0.00
N ALA A 17 -16.50 -12.12 -1.09
CA ALA A 17 -17.43 -13.24 -1.08
C ALA A 17 -16.79 -14.56 -0.59
N LEU A 18 -15.46 -14.66 -0.52
CA LEU A 18 -14.78 -15.87 -0.10
C LEU A 18 -14.97 -16.15 1.41
N PRO A 19 -15.11 -17.44 1.81
CA PRO A 19 -14.95 -17.86 3.19
C PRO A 19 -13.63 -17.40 3.79
N ARG A 20 -13.58 -17.22 5.11
CA ARG A 20 -12.39 -16.73 5.81
C ARG A 20 -11.11 -17.50 5.48
N SER A 21 -11.15 -18.83 5.46
CA SER A 21 -9.98 -19.67 5.14
C SER A 21 -9.42 -19.43 3.73
N GLN A 22 -10.31 -19.18 2.77
CA GLN A 22 -9.90 -18.87 1.39
C GLN A 22 -9.35 -17.45 1.27
N ARG A 23 -9.91 -16.48 2.00
CA ARG A 23 -9.32 -15.13 2.09
C ARG A 23 -7.92 -15.16 2.70
N GLU A 24 -7.72 -15.94 3.76
CA GLU A 24 -6.41 -16.12 4.39
C GLU A 24 -5.40 -16.74 3.42
N ALA A 25 -5.80 -17.74 2.62
CA ALA A 25 -4.94 -18.31 1.59
C ALA A 25 -4.55 -17.28 0.50
N VAL A 26 -5.50 -16.47 0.03
CA VAL A 26 -5.22 -15.39 -0.94
C VAL A 26 -4.21 -14.40 -0.36
N LEU A 27 -4.40 -13.96 0.89
CA LEU A 27 -3.46 -13.06 1.56
C LEU A 27 -2.07 -13.70 1.67
N GLN A 28 -1.97 -14.97 2.07
CA GLN A 28 -0.68 -15.67 2.13
C GLN A 28 0.03 -15.67 0.77
N HIS A 29 -0.68 -15.88 -0.33
CA HIS A 29 -0.09 -15.82 -1.67
C HIS A 29 0.36 -14.41 -2.05
N LEU A 30 -0.41 -13.37 -1.71
CA LEU A 30 -0.02 -11.97 -1.93
C LEU A 30 1.26 -11.63 -1.16
N PHE A 31 1.35 -12.03 0.11
CA PHE A 31 2.52 -11.77 0.97
C PHE A 31 3.74 -12.63 0.63
N ALA A 32 3.54 -13.81 0.02
CA ALA A 32 4.63 -14.67 -0.43
C ALA A 32 5.35 -14.11 -1.67
N ASN A 33 4.68 -13.27 -2.48
CA ASN A 33 5.30 -12.56 -3.58
C ASN A 33 5.97 -11.27 -3.06
N PRO A 34 7.30 -11.13 -3.14
CA PRO A 34 8.00 -9.96 -2.60
C PRO A 34 7.53 -8.63 -3.19
N ALA A 35 7.28 -8.58 -4.51
CA ALA A 35 6.86 -7.35 -5.17
C ALA A 35 5.47 -6.90 -4.70
N LEU A 36 4.51 -7.83 -4.68
CA LEU A 36 3.14 -7.52 -4.24
C LEU A 36 3.08 -7.17 -2.74
N LYS A 37 3.88 -7.85 -1.93
CA LYS A 37 4.04 -7.52 -0.51
C LYS A 37 4.52 -6.08 -0.33
N ASP A 38 5.58 -5.69 -1.04
CA ASP A 38 6.18 -4.36 -0.90
C ASP A 38 5.19 -3.28 -1.36
N ASP A 39 4.49 -3.51 -2.48
CA ASP A 39 3.42 -2.62 -2.96
C ASP A 39 2.29 -2.45 -1.92
N LEU A 40 1.82 -3.56 -1.32
CA LEU A 40 0.79 -3.52 -0.29
C LEU A 40 1.22 -2.74 0.96
N ILE A 41 2.47 -2.91 1.40
CA ILE A 41 3.03 -2.18 2.55
C ILE A 41 3.12 -0.68 2.23
N ASP A 42 3.57 -0.32 1.03
CA ASP A 42 3.70 1.08 0.64
C ASP A 42 2.34 1.77 0.53
N VAL A 43 1.34 1.09 -0.06
CA VAL A 43 -0.04 1.61 -0.10
C VAL A 43 -0.61 1.76 1.31
N ALA A 44 -0.43 0.77 2.19
CA ALA A 44 -0.89 0.84 3.57
C ALA A 44 -0.26 2.03 4.32
N ARG A 45 1.07 2.18 4.22
CA ARG A 45 1.80 3.32 4.79
C ARG A 45 1.33 4.65 4.23
N TRP A 46 1.02 4.71 2.93
CA TRP A 46 0.48 5.92 2.33
C TRP A 46 -0.88 6.28 2.95
N TYR A 47 -1.78 5.31 3.14
CA TYR A 47 -3.08 5.56 3.78
C TYR A 47 -2.95 6.04 5.22
N GLU A 48 -2.07 5.42 6.01
CA GLU A 48 -1.78 5.83 7.40
C GLU A 48 -1.28 7.28 7.46
N ARG A 49 -0.43 7.65 6.51
CA ARG A 49 0.25 8.95 6.49
C ARG A 49 -0.46 10.01 5.66
N ARG A 50 -1.55 9.67 4.97
CA ARG A 50 -2.28 10.58 4.08
C ARG A 50 -2.79 11.84 4.80
N ALA A 51 -3.10 11.72 6.08
CA ALA A 51 -3.57 12.83 6.91
C ALA A 51 -2.41 13.64 7.54
N GLU A 52 -1.16 13.19 7.42
CA GLU A 52 -0.01 13.94 7.91
C GLU A 52 0.15 15.24 7.12
N ARG A 53 0.55 16.31 7.80
CA ARG A 53 0.90 17.55 7.11
C ARG A 53 2.13 17.29 6.23
N PRO A 54 2.09 17.64 4.93
CA PRO A 54 3.26 17.49 4.08
C PRO A 54 4.41 18.32 4.63
N VAL A 55 5.59 17.72 4.68
CA VAL A 55 6.81 18.41 5.08
C VAL A 55 7.51 18.89 3.80
N PRO A 56 7.78 20.19 3.64
CA PRO A 56 8.54 20.70 2.50
C PRO A 56 9.88 19.98 2.36
N TYR A 57 10.26 19.65 1.13
CA TYR A 57 11.47 18.87 0.85
C TYR A 57 12.73 19.54 1.43
N GLU A 58 12.81 20.87 1.37
CA GLU A 58 13.93 21.65 1.90
C GLU A 58 14.11 21.40 3.41
N LYS A 59 13.01 21.29 4.16
CA LYS A 59 13.03 21.02 5.60
C LYS A 59 13.52 19.61 5.89
N VAL A 60 13.08 18.62 5.09
CA VAL A 60 13.58 17.24 5.18
C VAL A 60 15.08 17.19 4.89
N ARG A 61 15.53 17.82 3.80
CA ARG A 61 16.94 17.85 3.39
C ARG A 61 17.83 18.51 4.44
N GLN A 62 17.40 19.62 5.03
CA GLN A 62 18.15 20.28 6.12
C GLN A 62 18.29 19.36 7.34
N ASN A 63 17.23 18.65 7.73
CA ASN A 63 17.27 17.71 8.83
C ASN A 63 18.24 16.55 8.56
N LEU A 64 18.25 16.01 7.34
CA LEU A 64 19.15 14.92 6.96
C LEU A 64 20.61 15.35 6.94
N LYS A 65 20.92 16.57 6.46
CA LYS A 65 22.27 17.16 6.55
C LYS A 65 22.72 17.31 8.01
N LYS A 66 21.86 17.82 8.89
CA LYS A 66 22.18 17.94 10.33
C LYS A 66 22.43 16.58 10.99
N ALA A 67 21.78 15.53 10.50
CA ALA A 67 21.94 14.16 10.99
C ALA A 67 23.14 13.42 10.37
N GLY A 68 23.91 14.03 9.46
CA GLY A 68 25.04 13.39 8.78
C GLY A 68 24.65 12.23 7.86
N ARG A 69 23.39 12.21 7.38
CA ARG A 69 22.85 11.16 6.50
C ARG A 69 22.79 11.58 5.03
N LEU A 70 23.39 12.72 4.71
CA LEU A 70 23.37 13.41 3.42
C LEU A 70 24.63 14.24 3.25
#